data_AF-A0A5D4KDH6-F1
#
_entry.id   AF-A0A5D4KDH6-F1
#
_cell.length_a   1.000
_cell.length_b   1.000
_cell.length_c   1.000
_cell.angle_alpha   90.00
_cell.angle_beta   90.00
_cell.angle_gamma   90.00
#
_symmetry.space_group_name_H-M   'P 1'
#
loop_
_entity.id
_entity.type
_entity.pdbx_description
1 polymer ?
#
loop_
_entity_poly.entity_id
_entity_poly.type
_entity_poly.pdbx_seq_one_letter_code
_entity_poly.pdbx_strand_id
1 'polypeptide(L)' 'MEFRLPDSIKENFWKLFFIVMLFVSIKTLFYDWEVQYYGFNELDDYGSLSFALIVGALESALITVFLLWVFSKLLKR' A
#
# COMPACT_ATOMS: atom_id res chain seq x y z
N MET A 1 17.42 12.83 -11.98
CA MET A 1 16.07 13.36 -12.32
C MET A 1 15.35 13.64 -11.02
N GLU A 2 15.12 14.92 -10.70
CA GLU A 2 14.34 15.28 -9.51
C GLU A 2 12.86 15.03 -9.79
N PHE A 3 12.28 14.04 -9.12
CA PHE A 3 10.84 13.78 -9.17
C PHE A 3 10.12 14.91 -8.41
N ARG A 4 9.96 16.07 -9.05
CA ARG A 4 9.22 17.22 -8.49
C ARG A 4 7.72 16.93 -8.59
N LEU A 5 7.22 16.11 -7.66
CA LEU A 5 5.79 15.93 -7.46
C LEU A 5 5.18 17.28 -7.00
N PRO A 6 4.02 17.69 -7.56
CA PRO A 6 3.30 18.87 -7.11
C PRO A 6 3.05 18.82 -5.59
N ASP A 7 3.19 19.96 -4.90
CA ASP A 7 3.04 20.02 -3.43
C ASP A 7 1.67 19.50 -2.95
N SER A 8 0.62 19.65 -3.78
CA SER A 8 -0.72 19.11 -3.54
C SER A 8 -0.79 17.58 -3.55
N ILE A 9 0.09 16.91 -4.29
CA ILE A 9 0.22 15.45 -4.27
C ILE A 9 0.93 15.03 -2.99
N LYS A 10 1.93 15.78 -2.55
CA LYS A 10 2.71 15.48 -1.34
C LYS A 10 1.87 15.50 -0.06
N GLU A 11 0.95 16.48 0.07
CA GLU A 11 0.09 16.60 1.24
C GLU A 11 -0.96 15.48 1.33
N ASN A 12 -1.56 15.11 0.19
CA ASN A 12 -2.58 14.08 0.13
C ASN A 12 -2.00 12.66 0.01
N PHE A 13 -0.72 12.52 -0.32
CA PHE A 13 -0.05 11.23 -0.46
C PHE A 13 -0.16 10.40 0.81
N TRP A 14 0.24 10.94 1.95
CA TRP A 14 0.24 10.17 3.21
C TRP A 14 -1.17 9.75 3.65
N LYS A 15 -2.17 10.62 3.47
CA LYS A 15 -3.57 10.32 3.80
C LYS A 15 -4.09 9.17 2.92
N LEU A 16 -3.90 9.28 1.61
CA LEU A 16 -4.40 8.30 0.66
C LEU A 16 -3.60 6.99 0.73
N PHE A 17 -2.29 7.08 0.93
CA PHE A 17 -1.40 5.94 1.16
C PHE A 17 -1.83 5.13 2.36
N PHE A 18 -2.10 5.78 3.49
CA PHE A 18 -2.53 5.07 4.69
C PHE A 18 -3.85 4.32 4.45
N ILE A 19 -4.82 4.96 3.78
CA ILE A 19 -6.09 4.33 3.44
C ILE A 19 -5.88 3.12 2.52
N VAL A 20 -5.14 3.28 1.43
CA VAL A 20 -4.87 2.21 0.46
C VAL A 20 -4.10 1.06 1.12
N MET A 21 -3.09 1.39 1.93
CA MET A 21 -2.28 0.41 2.65
C MET A 21 -3.11 -0.41 3.63
N LEU A 22 -4.10 0.20 4.29
CA LEU A 22 -5.00 -0.49 5.19
C LEU A 22 -5.88 -1.51 4.43
N PHE A 23 -6.43 -1.12 3.28
CA PHE A 23 -7.22 -2.03 2.43
C PHE A 23 -6.37 -3.16 1.84
N VAL A 24 -5.20 -2.85 1.28
CA VAL A 24 -4.28 -3.85 0.72
C VAL A 24 -3.82 -4.80 1.81
N SER A 25 -3.43 -4.31 2.98
CA SER A 25 -2.99 -5.17 4.09
C SER A 25 -4.11 -6.09 4.57
N ILE A 26 -5.35 -5.61 4.69
CA ILE A 26 -6.48 -6.49 5.04
C ILE A 26 -6.67 -7.56 3.96
N LYS A 27 -6.67 -7.19 2.69
CA LYS A 27 -6.85 -8.13 1.58
C LYS A 27 -5.73 -9.19 1.57
N THR A 28 -4.48 -8.75 1.64
CA THR A 28 -3.32 -9.64 1.60
C THR A 28 -3.26 -10.56 2.82
N LEU A 29 -3.47 -10.04 4.03
CA LEU A 29 -3.35 -10.84 5.26
C LEU A 29 -4.54 -11.79 5.45
N PHE A 30 -5.77 -11.37 5.17
CA PHE A 30 -6.96 -12.19 5.46
C PHE A 30 -7.41 -13.08 4.30
N TYR A 31 -7.21 -12.65 3.05
CA TYR A 31 -7.74 -13.36 1.87
C TYR A 31 -6.67 -14.06 1.03
N ASP A 32 -5.47 -13.49 0.87
CA ASP A 32 -4.43 -14.14 0.06
C ASP A 32 -3.59 -15.10 0.92
N TRP A 33 -3.12 -14.62 2.08
CA TRP A 33 -2.19 -15.37 2.94
C TRP A 33 -2.87 -16.06 4.11
N GLU A 34 -4.15 -15.75 4.36
CA GLU A 34 -4.94 -16.44 5.37
C GLU A 34 -4.23 -16.49 6.74
N VAL A 35 -3.53 -15.41 7.09
CA VAL A 35 -2.63 -15.26 8.25
C VAL A 35 -3.34 -15.57 9.57
N GLN A 36 -4.67 -15.44 9.60
CA GLN A 36 -5.51 -15.85 10.73
C GLN A 36 -5.41 -17.34 11.09
N TYR A 37 -4.96 -18.21 10.18
CA TYR A 37 -4.78 -19.64 10.40
C TYR A 37 -3.32 -20.03 10.69
N TYR A 38 -2.38 -19.06 10.66
CA TYR A 38 -0.99 -19.33 11.00
C TYR A 38 -0.79 -19.49 12.51
N GLY A 39 -0.03 -20.51 12.90
CA GLY A 39 0.31 -20.79 14.30
C GLY A 39 1.45 -19.90 14.84
N PHE A 40 2.10 -19.09 13.99
CA PHE A 40 3.23 -18.22 14.33
C PHE A 40 4.30 -18.88 15.20
N ASN A 41 4.57 -20.15 14.92
CA ASN A 41 5.42 -20.98 15.77
C ASN A 41 6.84 -21.10 15.19
N GLU A 42 6.99 -20.81 13.89
CA GLU A 42 8.27 -20.89 13.18
C GLU A 42 8.71 -19.52 12.67
N LEU A 43 10.02 -19.29 12.61
CA LEU A 43 10.61 -18.05 12.06
C LEU A 43 10.20 -17.80 10.60
N ASP A 44 9.90 -18.87 9.86
CA ASP A 44 9.46 -18.80 8.47
C ASP A 44 8.08 -18.12 8.33
N ASP A 45 7.20 -18.31 9.31
CA ASP A 45 5.88 -17.64 9.38
C ASP A 45 6.04 -16.12 9.52
N TYR A 46 6.97 -15.69 10.38
CA TYR A 46 7.30 -14.27 10.56
C TYR A 46 7.98 -13.68 9.32
N GLY A 47 8.84 -14.45 8.66
CA GLY A 47 9.48 -14.07 7.39
C GLY A 47 8.46 -13.85 6.28
N SER A 48 7.53 -14.79 6.15
CA SER A 48 6.41 -14.72 5.21
C SER A 48 5.51 -13.50 5.45
N LEU A 49 5.14 -13.24 6.70
CA LEU A 49 4.31 -12.10 7.05
C LEU A 49 5.00 -10.76 6.77
N SER A 50 6.28 -10.64 7.14
CA SER A 50 7.05 -9.43 6.89
C SER A 50 7.27 -9.20 5.38
N PHE A 51 7.50 -10.25 4.61
CA PHE A 51 7.58 -10.16 3.14
C PHE A 51 6.25 -9.69 2.53
N ALA A 52 5.13 -10.28 2.94
CA ALA A 52 3.80 -9.90 2.47
C ALA A 52 3.47 -8.43 2.78
N LEU A 53 3.82 -7.95 3.98
CA LEU A 53 3.64 -6.53 4.36
C LEU A 53 4.51 -5.58 3.52
N ILE A 54 5.76 -5.94 3.24
CA ILE A 54 6.66 -5.12 2.41
C ILE A 54 6.13 -5.03 0.97
N VAL A 55 5.74 -6.17 0.38
CA VAL A 55 5.16 -6.20 -0.97
C VAL A 55 3.86 -5.39 -1.00
N GLY A 56 2.99 -5.55 0.00
CA GLY A 56 1.75 -4.78 0.13
C GLY A 56 2.00 -3.27 0.27
N ALA A 57 3.04 -2.85 1.01
CA ALA A 57 3.41 -1.44 1.13
C ALA A 57 3.89 -0.85 -0.22
N LEU A 58 4.65 -1.63 -1.01
CA LEU A 58 5.10 -1.23 -2.35
C LEU A 58 3.91 -1.11 -3.32
N GLU A 59 3.01 -2.10 -3.34
CA GLU A 59 1.77 -2.02 -4.13
C GLU A 59 0.94 -0.80 -3.74
N SER A 60 0.77 -0.55 -2.45
CA SER A 60 0.00 0.57 -1.94
C SER A 60 0.60 1.92 -2.35
N ALA A 61 1.93 2.02 -2.37
CA ALA A 61 2.62 3.22 -2.85
C ALA A 61 2.32 3.47 -4.34
N LEU A 62 2.39 2.43 -5.17
CA LEU A 62 2.10 2.52 -6.61
C LEU A 62 0.64 2.89 -6.87
N ILE A 63 -0.30 2.23 -6.20
CA ILE A 63 -1.74 2.52 -6.31
C ILE A 63 -2.03 3.97 -5.87
N THR A 64 -1.39 4.43 -4.80
CA THR A 64 -1.56 5.80 -4.30
C THR A 64 -1.08 6.84 -5.31
N VAL A 65 0.12 6.65 -5.88
CA VAL A 65 0.63 7.54 -6.94
C VAL A 65 -0.31 7.55 -8.14
N PHE A 66 -0.79 6.37 -8.55
CA PHE A 66 -1.73 6.24 -9.66
C PHE A 66 -3.05 6.97 -9.40
N LEU A 67 -3.66 6.79 -8.23
CA LEU A 67 -4.90 7.46 -7.84
C LEU A 67 -4.73 8.98 -7.81
N LEU A 68 -3.65 9.49 -7.21
CA LEU A 68 -3.37 10.93 -7.16
C LEU A 68 -3.17 11.52 -8.56
N TRP A 69 -2.53 10.77 -9.46
CA TRP A 69 -2.39 11.16 -10.86
C TRP A 69 -3.74 11.22 -11.58
N VAL A 70 -4.60 10.22 -11.41
CA VAL A 70 -5.97 10.19 -11.96
C VAL A 70 -6.81 11.35 -11.42
N PHE A 71 -6.78 11.59 -10.12
CA PHE A 71 -7.47 12.72 -9.49
C PHE A 71 -7.00 14.06 -10.06
N SER A 72 -5.69 14.26 -10.22
CA SER A 72 -5.15 15.50 -10.81
C SER A 72 -5.59 15.71 -12.26
N LYS A 73 -5.71 14.63 -13.04
CA LYS A 73 -6.23 14.64 -14.42
C LYS A 73 -7.72 14.96 -14.49
N LEU A 74 -8.53 14.40 -13.58
CA LEU A 74 -9.97 14.62 -13.53
C LEU A 74 -10.32 16.04 -13.04
N LEU A 75 -9.59 16.56 -12.05
CA LEU A 75 -9.85 17.88 -11.46
C LEU A 75 -9.42 19.05 -12.38
N LYS A 76 -8.54 18.80 -13.35
CA LYS A 76 -8.11 19.78 -14.37
C LYS A 76 -9.06 19.84 -15.58
N ARG A 77 -10.15 19.08 -15.57
CA ARG A 77 -11.21 19.12 -16.58
C ARG A 77 -12.38 19.93 -16.05
#